data_AF-A0A2J8A9A3-F1
#
_entry.id   AF-A0A2J8A9A3-F1
#
_cell.length_a   1.000
_cell.length_b   1.000
_cell.length_c   1.000
_cell.angle_alpha   90.00
_cell.angle_beta   90.00
_cell.angle_gamma   90.00
#
_symmetry.space_group_name_H-M   'P 1'
#
loop_
_entity.id
_entity.type
_entity.pdbx_description
1 polymer ?
#
loop_
_entity_poly.entity_id
_entity_poly.type
_entity_poly.pdbx_seq_one_letter_code
_entity_poly.pdbx_strand_id
1 'polypeptide(L)'
;VVWHDSLLPGRDLIGLERLQALRDLLRGALPDLRLRLQQPLQLGEQGTVLGYWTAEGTHSGPLGPSLPPSGARASWEGSVLIRTQPQPQPQPQAPGDGDVEPGAAAAGDRAQGPPQGPGQDGQGQQATDGQGQAAAGPGAARRAVEVWWSWDPIFLFRQLGWQQGAVAESGPQAAAAGGAEARAVGGEAEAGAAPPDDSDARGDGGGGSGAAVSGGADGPSGHDDIAARTAAAARSAFASEAEAAEAAEAAAAAAESPGALAAAQAANRAVVELRGRAAMAAMMGGWRDCLPDLAIGHELFVAVGSSQVTFRWVIRGTHATPGSRLLGVACAGAPLLVKGVTTLTLRGGRIARKVSHANAAHTLQQLGAARYPDLPL
;
A
#
# COMPACT_ATOMS: atom_id res chain seq x y z
N VAL A 1 20.07 3.87 2.38
CA VAL A 1 18.64 3.76 2.73
C VAL A 1 17.88 3.51 1.46
N VAL A 2 17.08 2.44 1.40
CA VAL A 2 16.10 2.26 0.32
C VAL A 2 14.76 2.77 0.83
N TRP A 3 14.11 3.66 0.08
CA TRP A 3 12.85 4.26 0.45
C TRP A 3 11.75 3.91 -0.55
N HIS A 4 10.69 3.28 -0.04
CA HIS A 4 9.53 2.89 -0.81
C HIS A 4 8.43 3.93 -0.60
N ASP A 5 8.12 4.72 -1.63
CA ASP A 5 7.12 5.79 -1.57
C ASP A 5 5.91 5.52 -2.46
N SER A 6 4.71 5.83 -1.97
CA SER A 6 3.48 5.77 -2.75
C SER A 6 3.39 6.84 -3.85
N LEU A 7 4.12 7.95 -3.72
CA LEU A 7 4.19 9.01 -4.73
C LEU A 7 4.96 8.62 -5.99
N LEU A 8 5.90 7.68 -5.88
CA LEU A 8 6.79 7.28 -6.97
C LEU A 8 6.80 5.77 -7.12
N PRO A 9 5.70 5.16 -7.60
CA PRO A 9 5.62 3.72 -7.68
C PRO A 9 6.62 3.17 -8.69
N GLY A 10 7.22 2.04 -8.35
CA GLY A 10 8.23 1.41 -9.21
C GLY A 10 9.56 2.16 -9.28
N ARG A 11 9.72 3.27 -8.56
CA ARG A 11 11.01 3.94 -8.38
C ARG A 11 11.42 3.87 -6.92
N ASP A 12 12.40 3.03 -6.63
CA ASP A 12 13.02 3.02 -5.31
C ASP A 12 13.80 4.34 -5.14
N LEU A 13 13.46 5.09 -4.09
CA LEU A 13 14.26 6.25 -3.70
C LEU A 13 15.47 5.74 -2.91
N ILE A 14 16.57 5.50 -3.62
CA ILE A 14 17.81 5.02 -3.03
C ILE A 14 18.65 6.22 -2.60
N GLY A 15 18.99 6.26 -1.30
CA GLY A 15 19.87 7.26 -0.72
C GLY A 15 19.14 8.43 -0.04
N LEU A 16 19.89 9.20 0.74
CA LEU A 16 19.36 10.35 1.48
C LEU A 16 19.00 11.52 0.53
N GLU A 17 19.70 11.65 -0.58
CA GLU A 17 19.50 12.72 -1.57
C GLU A 17 18.10 12.68 -2.19
N ARG A 18 17.61 11.50 -2.57
CA ARG A 18 16.26 11.36 -3.14
C ARG A 18 15.16 11.67 -2.12
N LEU A 19 15.38 11.32 -0.86
CA LEU A 19 14.49 11.72 0.23
C LEU A 19 14.51 13.24 0.46
N GLN A 20 15.69 13.85 0.37
CA GLN A 20 15.82 15.31 0.43
C GLN A 20 15.08 15.97 -0.73
N ALA A 21 15.22 15.46 -1.95
CA ALA A 21 14.49 15.96 -3.11
C ALA A 21 12.97 15.86 -2.92
N LEU A 22 12.46 14.74 -2.39
CA LEU A 22 11.04 14.60 -2.08
C LEU A 22 10.58 15.58 -0.98
N ARG A 23 11.36 15.73 0.09
CA ARG A 23 11.11 16.71 1.15
C ARG A 23 11.08 18.12 0.59
N ASP A 24 12.03 18.45 -0.27
CA ASP A 24 12.20 19.79 -0.83
C ASP A 24 11.07 20.10 -1.82
N LEU A 25 10.64 19.10 -2.61
CA LEU A 25 9.44 19.17 -3.44
C LEU A 25 8.19 19.45 -2.60
N LEU A 26 7.96 18.68 -1.53
CA LEU A 26 6.80 18.85 -0.66
C LEU A 26 6.82 20.19 0.09
N ARG A 27 8.00 20.65 0.54
CA ARG A 27 8.14 21.97 1.18
C ARG A 27 8.06 23.13 0.19
N GLY A 28 8.44 22.92 -1.07
CA GLY A 28 8.22 23.90 -2.13
C GLY A 28 6.74 24.10 -2.40
N ALA A 29 5.97 23.00 -2.49
CA ALA A 29 4.54 23.03 -2.70
C ALA A 29 3.74 23.48 -1.48
N LEU A 30 4.17 23.08 -0.27
CA LEU A 30 3.56 23.41 1.01
C LEU A 30 4.62 24.02 1.97
N PRO A 31 4.92 25.33 1.86
CA PRO A 31 5.96 25.98 2.68
C PRO A 31 5.69 25.95 4.18
N ASP A 32 4.42 25.86 4.58
CA ASP A 32 3.95 25.76 5.95
C ASP A 32 3.73 24.29 6.40
N LEU A 33 4.26 23.31 5.66
CA LEU A 33 4.11 21.88 5.97
C LEU A 33 4.55 21.55 7.40
N ARG A 34 3.60 21.10 8.21
CA ARG A 34 3.83 20.60 9.57
C ARG A 34 3.66 19.09 9.60
N LEU A 35 4.75 18.38 9.84
CA LEU A 35 4.73 16.94 10.08
C LEU A 35 4.81 16.69 11.58
N ARG A 36 3.85 15.92 12.11
CA ARG A 36 3.84 15.46 13.50
C ARG A 36 4.00 13.95 13.52
N LEU A 37 5.13 13.49 14.02
CA LEU A 37 5.37 12.08 14.29
C LEU A 37 4.76 11.74 15.66
N GLN A 38 3.89 10.75 15.71
CA GLN A 38 3.46 10.13 16.96
C GLN A 38 4.63 9.36 17.58
N GLN A 39 4.51 8.98 18.86
CA GLN A 39 5.59 8.26 19.54
C GLN A 39 6.05 7.03 18.72
N PRO A 40 7.33 6.98 18.30
CA PRO A 40 7.82 5.86 17.53
C PRO A 40 7.84 4.60 18.41
N LEU A 41 7.42 3.50 17.82
CA LEU A 41 7.32 2.18 18.44
C LEU A 41 8.52 1.36 17.97
N GLN A 42 9.44 1.02 18.88
CA GLN A 42 10.49 0.06 18.57
C GLN A 42 9.88 -1.34 18.49
N LEU A 43 10.14 -2.01 17.38
CA LEU A 43 9.55 -3.29 17.03
C LEU A 43 10.61 -4.39 17.09
N GLY A 44 10.55 -5.16 18.18
CA GLY A 44 11.44 -6.30 18.41
C GLY A 44 12.93 -5.94 18.50
N GLU A 45 13.78 -6.97 18.52
CA GLU A 45 15.23 -6.81 18.69
C GLU A 45 15.96 -6.40 17.40
N GLN A 46 15.33 -6.64 16.25
CA GLN A 46 15.91 -6.46 14.90
C GLN A 46 16.02 -4.99 14.44
N GLY A 47 15.95 -4.04 15.38
CA GLY A 47 16.12 -2.62 15.06
C GLY A 47 15.05 -2.07 14.13
N THR A 48 13.81 -2.58 14.19
CA THR A 48 12.72 -2.00 13.41
C THR A 48 12.01 -0.92 14.23
N VAL A 49 11.62 0.18 13.59
CA VAL A 49 10.90 1.29 14.21
C VAL A 49 9.67 1.59 13.37
N LEU A 50 8.50 1.65 14.01
CA LEU A 50 7.26 2.06 13.39
C LEU A 50 6.85 3.43 13.93
N GLY A 51 6.57 4.37 13.04
CA GLY A 51 6.01 5.67 13.39
C GLY A 51 4.70 5.89 12.67
N TYR A 52 3.72 6.45 13.35
CA TYR A 52 2.55 7.07 12.70
C TYR A 52 2.79 8.56 12.62
N TRP A 53 2.31 9.19 11.56
CA TRP A 53 2.48 10.62 11.41
C TRP A 53 1.25 11.24 10.78
N THR A 54 1.06 12.52 11.10
CA THR A 54 0.08 13.39 10.45
C THR A 54 0.82 14.56 9.82
N ALA A 55 0.35 15.01 8.66
CA ALA A 55 0.84 16.18 7.99
C ALA A 55 -0.32 17.15 7.71
N GLU A 56 -0.03 18.45 7.79
CA GLU A 56 -0.92 19.52 7.37
C GLU A 56 -0.12 20.62 6.66
N GLY A 57 -0.72 21.29 5.68
CA GLY A 57 -0.10 22.43 5.00
C GLY A 57 -1.05 23.11 4.01
N THR A 58 -0.62 24.25 3.49
CA THR A 58 -1.31 25.07 2.50
C THR A 58 -0.56 24.99 1.17
N HIS A 59 -1.24 24.58 0.10
CA HIS A 59 -0.64 24.41 -1.22
C HIS A 59 -0.46 25.74 -1.95
N SER A 60 0.63 26.45 -1.62
CA SER A 60 0.97 27.77 -2.14
C SER A 60 2.10 27.77 -3.17
N GLY A 61 2.80 26.65 -3.35
CA GLY A 61 3.78 26.44 -4.43
C GLY A 61 3.36 25.32 -5.37
N PRO A 62 3.99 25.19 -6.55
CA PRO A 62 3.67 24.12 -7.48
C PRO A 62 4.15 22.76 -6.96
N LEU A 63 3.34 21.71 -7.14
CA LEU A 63 3.70 20.32 -6.88
C LEU A 63 3.96 19.59 -8.21
N GLY A 64 5.11 19.89 -8.82
CA GLY A 64 5.42 19.44 -10.18
C GLY A 64 4.70 20.24 -11.27
N PRO A 65 4.83 19.86 -12.54
CA PRO A 65 4.29 20.60 -13.68
C PRO A 65 2.75 20.53 -13.77
N SER A 66 2.14 19.50 -13.17
CA SER A 66 0.71 19.20 -13.34
C SER A 66 -0.18 19.67 -12.18
N LEU A 67 0.40 20.20 -11.09
CA LEU A 67 -0.35 20.75 -9.96
C LEU A 67 0.16 22.16 -9.62
N PRO A 68 -0.42 23.22 -10.22
CA PRO A 68 -0.11 24.59 -9.83
C PRO A 68 -0.60 24.89 -8.39
N PRO A 69 -0.09 25.96 -7.75
CA PRO A 69 -0.61 26.41 -6.46
C PRO A 69 -2.13 26.57 -6.48
N SER A 70 -2.79 26.03 -5.47
CA SER A 70 -4.26 26.07 -5.36
C SER A 70 -4.77 26.95 -4.22
N GLY A 71 -3.91 27.28 -3.24
CA GLY A 71 -4.31 27.87 -1.97
C GLY A 71 -5.08 26.93 -1.04
N ALA A 72 -5.37 25.70 -1.47
CA ALA A 72 -6.08 24.73 -0.66
C ALA A 72 -5.25 24.28 0.55
N ARG A 73 -5.93 24.10 1.68
CA ARG A 73 -5.35 23.46 2.86
C ARG A 73 -5.55 21.96 2.76
N ALA A 74 -4.49 21.20 2.95
CA ALA A 74 -4.51 19.75 2.95
C ALA A 74 -4.09 19.18 4.31
N SER A 75 -4.69 18.05 4.67
CA SER A 75 -4.22 17.22 5.78
C SER A 75 -4.26 15.75 5.38
N TRP A 76 -3.24 15.01 5.79
CA TRP A 76 -3.16 13.58 5.54
C TRP A 76 -2.38 12.89 6.65
N GLU A 77 -2.60 11.59 6.76
CA GLU A 77 -1.91 10.73 7.71
C GLU A 77 -1.19 9.60 6.99
N GLY A 78 -0.24 9.02 7.69
CA GLY A 78 0.50 7.89 7.19
C GLY A 78 1.23 7.12 8.28
N SER A 79 1.97 6.13 7.82
CA SER A 79 2.87 5.33 8.64
C SER A 79 4.24 5.27 7.99
N VAL A 80 5.26 5.12 8.84
CA VAL A 80 6.64 4.88 8.45
C VAL A 80 7.14 3.65 9.18
N LEU A 81 7.67 2.69 8.45
CA LEU A 81 8.41 1.58 9.02
C LEU A 81 9.87 1.79 8.65
N ILE A 82 10.78 1.71 9.62
CA ILE A 82 12.20 1.93 9.44
C ILE A 82 12.92 0.69 9.95
N ARG A 83 13.63 -0.01 9.07
CA ARG A 83 14.60 -1.01 9.49
C ARG A 83 15.93 -0.31 9.73
N THR A 84 16.51 -0.54 10.90
CA THR A 84 17.81 -0.01 11.29
C THR A 84 18.81 -1.14 11.47
N GLN A 85 20.10 -0.82 11.32
CA GLN A 85 21.21 -1.68 11.68
C GLN A 85 22.08 -0.96 12.71
N PRO A 86 22.80 -1.69 13.57
CA PRO A 86 23.89 -1.10 14.34
C PRO A 86 24.82 -0.34 13.39
N GLN A 87 25.11 0.91 13.73
CA GLN A 87 26.15 1.65 13.04
C GLN A 87 27.49 1.04 13.50
N PRO A 88 28.36 0.59 12.58
CA PRO A 88 29.70 0.20 12.96
C PRO A 88 30.31 1.36 13.75
N GLN A 89 30.68 1.12 15.01
CA GLN A 89 31.45 2.12 15.74
C GLN A 89 32.74 2.33 14.93
N PRO A 90 33.18 3.58 14.72
CA PRO A 90 34.52 3.82 14.20
C PRO A 90 35.45 3.00 15.09
N GLN A 91 36.16 2.03 14.53
CA GLN A 91 37.22 1.38 15.28
C GLN A 91 38.10 2.52 15.80
N PRO A 92 38.38 2.59 17.12
CA PRO A 92 39.35 3.55 17.62
C PRO A 92 40.55 3.38 16.71
N GLN A 93 40.90 4.43 15.96
CA GLN A 93 42.13 4.40 15.18
C GLN A 93 43.18 4.05 16.21
N ALA A 94 43.82 2.88 16.06
CA ALA A 94 44.92 2.49 16.91
C ALA A 94 45.80 3.73 16.97
N PRO A 95 46.14 4.24 18.18
CA PRO A 95 46.91 5.46 18.33
C PRO A 95 48.06 5.31 17.35
N GLY A 96 48.04 6.12 16.28
CA GLY A 96 48.94 5.93 15.16
C GLY A 96 50.31 5.83 15.78
N ASP A 97 51.04 4.75 15.47
CA ASP A 97 52.44 4.62 15.86
C ASP A 97 53.08 5.93 15.42
N GLY A 98 53.21 6.84 16.39
CA GLY A 98 53.48 8.23 16.11
C GLY A 98 54.76 8.22 15.34
N ASP A 99 54.76 8.90 14.18
CA ASP A 99 55.89 9.01 13.27
C ASP A 99 57.19 9.02 14.09
N VAL A 100 57.77 7.82 14.26
CA VAL A 100 59.12 7.70 14.75
C VAL A 100 59.88 8.21 13.56
N GLU A 101 60.21 9.50 13.58
CA GLU A 101 61.20 10.08 12.68
C GLU A 101 62.30 9.03 12.54
N PRO A 102 62.65 8.61 11.30
CA PRO A 102 63.74 7.67 11.09
C PRO A 102 65.05 8.39 11.41
N GLY A 103 65.33 8.51 12.71
CA GLY A 103 66.59 8.92 13.27
C GLY A 103 67.61 7.84 12.95
N ALA A 104 68.50 8.19 12.04
CA ALA A 104 69.74 7.51 11.68
C ALA A 104 70.28 6.54 12.74
N ALA A 105 70.35 5.26 12.41
CA ALA A 105 71.23 4.32 13.09
C ALA A 105 71.86 3.34 12.10
N ALA A 106 73.12 3.65 11.81
CA ALA A 106 74.25 2.74 11.73
C ALA A 106 73.99 1.25 11.44
N ALA A 107 74.66 0.80 10.38
CA ALA A 107 74.97 -0.59 10.10
C ALA A 107 75.50 -1.33 11.34
N GLY A 108 74.77 -2.36 11.75
CA GLY A 108 75.10 -3.22 12.87
C GLY A 108 74.69 -4.65 12.55
N ASP A 109 75.65 -5.36 11.97
CA ASP A 109 75.78 -6.80 11.80
C ASP A 109 75.14 -7.64 12.93
N ARG A 110 74.24 -8.58 12.57
CA ARG A 110 73.95 -9.77 13.40
C ARG A 110 73.25 -10.89 12.62
N ALA A 111 74.09 -11.84 12.25
CA ALA A 111 74.00 -13.27 12.56
C ALA A 111 72.66 -14.01 12.36
N GLN A 112 72.72 -14.91 11.37
CA GLN A 112 71.84 -16.02 11.07
C GLN A 112 71.68 -16.99 12.27
N GLY A 113 70.44 -17.45 12.50
CA GLY A 113 70.11 -18.61 13.32
C GLY A 113 69.32 -19.65 12.50
N PRO A 114 69.43 -20.96 12.84
CA PRO A 114 69.17 -22.09 11.92
C PRO A 114 67.69 -22.54 11.84
N PRO A 115 67.34 -23.41 10.85
CA PRO A 115 65.96 -23.76 10.54
C PRO A 115 65.37 -24.78 11.53
N GLN A 116 64.16 -24.53 12.00
CA GLN A 116 63.35 -25.54 12.70
C GLN A 116 62.56 -26.36 11.67
N GLY A 117 62.69 -27.69 11.80
CA GLY A 117 62.16 -28.69 10.90
C GLY A 117 60.65 -28.97 11.04
N PRO A 118 60.16 -29.98 10.29
CA PRO A 118 58.75 -30.26 10.14
C PRO A 118 58.25 -31.25 11.18
N GLY A 119 57.06 -31.00 11.73
CA GLY A 119 56.33 -31.99 12.49
C GLY A 119 55.40 -31.35 13.50
N GLN A 120 54.10 -31.36 13.22
CA GLN A 120 53.13 -32.06 14.05
C GLN A 120 51.73 -31.91 13.46
N ASP A 121 51.18 -33.06 13.09
CA ASP A 121 49.77 -33.30 12.84
C ASP A 121 48.99 -33.03 14.13
N GLY A 122 48.46 -31.81 14.24
CA GLY A 122 47.52 -31.42 15.28
C GLY A 122 46.12 -31.37 14.70
N GLN A 123 45.32 -32.39 14.99
CA GLN A 123 43.86 -32.37 14.85
C GLN A 123 43.30 -31.25 15.75
N GLY A 124 43.27 -30.03 15.22
CA GLY A 124 42.62 -28.88 15.83
C GLY A 124 41.13 -28.93 15.50
N GLN A 125 40.33 -29.31 16.51
CA GLN A 125 38.91 -29.06 16.59
C GLN A 125 38.58 -27.68 16.00
N GLN A 126 37.81 -27.67 14.91
CA GLN A 126 37.08 -26.50 14.45
C GLN A 126 36.05 -26.15 15.53
N ALA A 127 36.48 -25.35 16.51
CA ALA A 127 35.58 -24.53 17.27
C ALA A 127 34.89 -23.62 16.25
N THR A 128 33.63 -23.91 15.97
CA THR A 128 32.75 -22.93 15.34
C THR A 128 32.77 -21.72 16.25
N ASP A 129 33.49 -20.69 15.83
CA ASP A 129 33.42 -19.34 16.40
C ASP A 129 31.97 -18.90 16.29
N GLY A 130 31.20 -19.23 17.33
CA GLY A 130 29.99 -18.52 17.67
C GLY A 130 30.43 -17.12 18.01
N GLN A 131 30.55 -16.28 16.98
CA GLN A 131 30.50 -14.84 17.11
C GLN A 131 29.17 -14.50 17.76
N GLY A 132 29.15 -14.58 19.09
CA GLY A 132 28.11 -14.04 19.92
C GLY A 132 28.04 -12.57 19.55
N GLN A 133 26.98 -12.21 18.81
CA GLN A 133 26.58 -10.83 18.69
C GLN A 133 26.31 -10.34 20.11
N ALA A 134 27.32 -9.72 20.72
CA ALA A 134 27.18 -9.04 21.99
C ALA A 134 26.00 -8.08 21.82
N ALA A 135 24.95 -8.31 22.62
CA ALA A 135 23.76 -7.48 22.60
C ALA A 135 24.21 -6.03 22.75
N ALA A 136 24.06 -5.24 21.69
CA ALA A 136 24.48 -3.85 21.68
C ALA A 136 23.77 -3.14 22.84
N GLY A 137 24.55 -2.56 23.75
CA GLY A 137 24.01 -1.88 24.93
C GLY A 137 22.99 -0.79 24.54
N PRO A 138 22.04 -0.47 25.42
CA PRO A 138 21.09 0.62 25.19
C PRO A 138 21.86 1.92 24.93
N GLY A 139 21.83 2.40 23.68
CA GLY A 139 22.53 3.62 23.26
C GLY A 139 23.49 3.47 22.07
N ALA A 140 23.72 2.27 21.54
CA ALA A 140 24.49 2.13 20.30
C ALA A 140 23.78 2.86 19.14
N ALA A 141 24.51 3.75 18.45
CA ALA A 141 23.99 4.46 17.28
C ALA A 141 23.48 3.45 16.24
N ARG A 142 22.28 3.69 15.72
CA ARG A 142 21.64 2.85 14.71
C ARG A 142 21.46 3.66 13.44
N ARG A 143 21.85 3.09 12.30
CA ARG A 143 21.62 3.69 10.98
C ARG A 143 20.36 3.10 10.36
N ALA A 144 19.49 3.93 9.81
CA ALA A 144 18.41 3.44 8.95
C ALA A 144 19.02 2.78 7.71
N VAL A 145 18.51 1.61 7.35
CA VAL A 145 18.93 0.88 6.14
C VAL A 145 17.82 0.78 5.13
N GLU A 146 16.57 0.74 5.61
CA GLU A 146 15.39 0.67 4.77
C GLU A 146 14.24 1.42 5.44
N VAL A 147 13.48 2.15 4.64
CA VAL A 147 12.32 2.90 5.09
C VAL A 147 11.16 2.61 4.16
N TRP A 148 10.01 2.33 4.74
CA TRP A 148 8.76 2.15 4.02
C TRP A 148 7.80 3.23 4.48
N TRP A 149 7.39 4.08 3.54
CA TRP A 149 6.41 5.12 3.79
C TRP A 149 5.08 4.73 3.15
N SER A 150 4.01 4.85 3.92
CA SER A 150 2.68 4.47 3.46
C SER A 150 1.67 5.53 3.85
N TRP A 151 1.07 6.13 2.82
CA TRP A 151 0.02 7.13 2.90
C TRP A 151 -0.74 7.17 1.57
N ASP A 152 -1.84 7.92 1.47
CA ASP A 152 -2.65 8.02 0.25
C ASP A 152 -2.32 9.30 -0.56
N PRO A 153 -1.51 9.20 -1.63
CA PRO A 153 -1.16 10.36 -2.45
C PRO A 153 -2.33 10.88 -3.28
N ILE A 154 -3.30 10.03 -3.64
CA ILE A 154 -4.48 10.45 -4.41
C ILE A 154 -5.36 11.33 -3.53
N PHE A 155 -5.52 10.96 -2.26
CA PHE A 155 -6.26 11.76 -1.30
C PHE A 155 -5.63 13.15 -1.12
N LEU A 156 -4.29 13.23 -1.05
CA LEU A 156 -3.60 14.53 -1.06
C LEU A 156 -3.89 15.28 -2.37
N PHE A 157 -3.60 14.69 -3.53
CA PHE A 157 -3.78 15.37 -4.82
C PHE A 157 -5.20 15.90 -5.01
N ARG A 158 -6.23 15.15 -4.62
CA ARG A 158 -7.63 15.60 -4.67
C ARG A 158 -7.87 16.82 -3.78
N GLN A 159 -7.32 16.85 -2.56
CA GLN A 159 -7.38 18.05 -1.70
C GLN A 159 -6.66 19.25 -2.34
N LEU A 160 -5.63 18.99 -3.16
CA LEU A 160 -4.88 20.02 -3.88
C LEU A 160 -5.55 20.49 -5.18
N GLY A 161 -6.76 20.02 -5.47
CA GLY A 161 -7.49 20.38 -6.68
C GLY A 161 -7.10 19.58 -7.91
N TRP A 162 -6.32 18.50 -7.77
CA TRP A 162 -6.10 17.58 -8.88
C TRP A 162 -7.43 16.91 -9.25
N GLN A 163 -7.90 17.24 -10.44
CA GLN A 163 -8.94 16.50 -11.11
C GLN A 163 -8.26 15.44 -11.96
N GLN A 164 -8.65 14.18 -11.79
CA GLN A 164 -8.24 13.13 -12.71
C GLN A 164 -8.68 13.60 -14.09
N GLY A 165 -7.71 13.95 -14.94
CA GLY A 165 -8.00 14.56 -16.22
C GLY A 165 -9.07 13.72 -16.89
N ALA A 166 -10.18 14.36 -17.27
CA ALA A 166 -10.98 13.84 -18.35
C ALA A 166 -9.95 13.49 -19.41
N VAL A 167 -9.77 12.19 -19.68
CA VAL A 167 -8.98 11.75 -20.82
C VAL A 167 -9.60 12.56 -21.94
N ALA A 168 -8.88 13.55 -22.44
CA ALA A 168 -9.40 14.38 -23.49
C ALA A 168 -9.65 13.39 -24.62
N GLU A 169 -10.91 12.99 -24.78
CA GLU A 169 -11.38 12.35 -25.98
C GLU A 169 -11.18 13.43 -27.04
N SER A 170 -9.98 13.51 -27.57
CA SER A 170 -9.64 14.30 -28.74
C SER A 170 -10.26 13.59 -29.96
N GLY A 171 -11.59 13.48 -29.94
CA GLY A 171 -12.41 13.31 -31.12
C GLY A 171 -12.60 14.66 -31.81
N PRO A 172 -12.74 14.71 -33.14
CA PRO A 172 -12.95 15.95 -33.87
C PRO A 172 -14.33 16.52 -33.50
N GLN A 173 -14.34 17.55 -32.65
CA GLN A 173 -15.57 18.23 -32.24
C GLN A 173 -16.06 19.13 -33.39
N ALA A 174 -17.08 18.66 -34.09
CA ALA A 174 -17.89 19.47 -34.99
C ALA A 174 -18.64 20.53 -34.16
N ALA A 175 -18.49 21.79 -34.59
CA ALA A 175 -19.14 22.94 -33.98
C ALA A 175 -20.66 22.85 -34.11
N ALA A 176 -21.37 22.88 -32.98
CA ALA A 176 -22.78 23.26 -32.94
C ALA A 176 -23.01 24.18 -31.74
N ALA A 177 -23.35 25.42 -32.05
CA ALA A 177 -23.72 26.47 -31.11
C ALA A 177 -25.20 26.37 -30.74
N GLY A 178 -25.51 26.59 -29.47
CA GLY A 178 -26.85 26.79 -28.91
C GLY A 178 -26.69 26.78 -27.39
N GLY A 179 -26.84 27.88 -26.66
CA GLY A 179 -28.03 28.73 -26.61
C GLY A 179 -28.69 28.46 -25.27
N ALA A 180 -28.21 29.14 -24.22
CA ALA A 180 -28.67 28.99 -22.85
C ALA A 180 -29.89 29.87 -22.58
N GLU A 181 -30.92 29.32 -21.93
CA GLU A 181 -31.93 30.10 -21.23
C GLU A 181 -32.20 29.47 -19.86
N ALA A 182 -32.11 30.32 -18.83
CA ALA A 182 -32.25 29.97 -17.43
C ALA A 182 -33.71 30.06 -16.97
N ARG A 183 -34.14 29.16 -16.09
CA ARG A 183 -35.25 29.42 -15.17
C ARG A 183 -35.01 28.76 -13.82
N ALA A 184 -35.06 29.59 -12.78
CA ALA A 184 -35.08 29.23 -11.38
C ALA A 184 -36.50 29.44 -10.83
N VAL A 185 -37.03 28.46 -10.09
CA VAL A 185 -38.09 28.53 -9.07
C VAL A 185 -37.83 27.27 -8.22
N GLY A 186 -37.58 27.26 -6.90
CA GLY A 186 -38.30 27.92 -5.81
C GLY A 186 -39.19 26.89 -5.12
N GLY A 187 -38.83 26.42 -3.91
CA GLY A 187 -39.65 25.48 -3.15
C GLY A 187 -39.00 25.00 -1.83
N GLU A 188 -39.37 25.66 -0.74
CA GLU A 188 -39.16 25.23 0.65
C GLU A 188 -40.20 24.17 1.04
N ALA A 189 -39.85 23.22 1.94
CA ALA A 189 -40.57 22.92 3.20
C ALA A 189 -40.17 21.55 3.82
N GLU A 190 -39.68 21.66 5.07
CA GLU A 190 -40.00 20.91 6.29
C GLU A 190 -39.87 19.37 6.49
N ALA A 191 -39.30 19.09 7.67
CA ALA A 191 -39.65 18.09 8.70
C ALA A 191 -39.31 16.59 8.52
N GLY A 192 -38.31 16.17 9.31
CA GLY A 192 -38.50 15.28 10.46
C GLY A 192 -38.78 13.80 10.23
N ALA A 193 -37.81 12.95 10.57
CA ALA A 193 -38.02 11.68 11.28
C ALA A 193 -36.68 11.02 11.65
N ALA A 194 -36.50 10.70 12.94
CA ALA A 194 -35.56 9.67 13.40
C ALA A 194 -36.29 8.31 13.42
N PRO A 195 -35.59 7.18 13.19
CA PRO A 195 -35.49 6.16 14.26
C PRO A 195 -34.24 5.26 14.10
N PRO A 196 -34.12 4.12 14.81
CA PRO A 196 -34.04 3.96 16.26
C PRO A 196 -32.71 3.29 16.70
N ASP A 197 -32.60 3.16 18.01
CA ASP A 197 -31.62 2.37 18.77
C ASP A 197 -31.80 0.87 18.50
N ASP A 198 -30.71 0.12 18.29
CA ASP A 198 -30.72 -1.34 18.20
C ASP A 198 -29.60 -1.93 19.07
N SER A 199 -30.01 -2.27 20.30
CA SER A 199 -29.30 -3.12 21.24
C SER A 199 -29.58 -4.59 20.96
N ASP A 200 -28.59 -5.43 21.28
CA ASP A 200 -28.64 -6.89 21.46
C ASP A 200 -28.66 -7.81 20.22
N ALA A 201 -27.52 -8.48 20.02
CA ALA A 201 -27.52 -9.90 19.65
C ALA A 201 -26.24 -10.58 20.16
N ARG A 202 -26.36 -11.22 21.34
CA ARG A 202 -25.52 -12.34 21.74
C ARG A 202 -25.90 -13.55 20.87
N GLY A 203 -24.91 -14.23 20.31
CA GLY A 203 -25.10 -15.45 19.54
C GLY A 203 -23.87 -16.34 19.65
N ASP A 204 -24.01 -17.37 20.46
CA ASP A 204 -23.10 -18.48 20.75
C ASP A 204 -23.27 -19.62 19.73
N GLY A 205 -22.30 -20.54 19.65
CA GLY A 205 -22.32 -21.74 18.79
C GLY A 205 -21.22 -21.71 17.71
N GLY A 206 -20.15 -22.52 17.77
CA GLY A 206 -20.16 -23.99 17.70
C GLY A 206 -19.92 -24.36 16.23
N GLY A 207 -18.72 -24.75 15.79
CA GLY A 207 -18.10 -26.04 16.08
C GLY A 207 -18.45 -27.03 14.96
N GLY A 208 -17.54 -27.26 14.01
CA GLY A 208 -17.77 -28.21 12.91
C GLY A 208 -16.50 -28.46 12.09
N SER A 209 -15.89 -29.61 12.34
CA SER A 209 -14.66 -30.15 11.74
C SER A 209 -14.99 -31.20 10.67
N GLY A 210 -14.07 -31.40 9.73
CA GLY A 210 -13.96 -32.59 8.87
C GLY A 210 -14.52 -32.40 7.45
N ALA A 211 -13.99 -33.00 6.39
CA ALA A 211 -12.81 -33.84 6.18
C ALA A 211 -12.58 -33.87 4.65
N ALA A 212 -11.35 -34.16 4.24
CA ALA A 212 -10.94 -34.31 2.86
C ALA A 212 -11.59 -35.53 2.18
N VAL A 213 -11.93 -35.41 0.89
CA VAL A 213 -12.14 -36.54 -0.02
C VAL A 213 -11.38 -36.26 -1.30
N SER A 214 -10.47 -37.19 -1.63
CA SER A 214 -9.81 -37.35 -2.91
C SER A 214 -10.62 -38.30 -3.79
N GLY A 215 -10.65 -38.05 -5.09
CA GLY A 215 -11.19 -38.97 -6.10
C GLY A 215 -11.30 -38.28 -7.45
N GLY A 216 -10.42 -38.63 -8.38
CA GLY A 216 -10.39 -38.07 -9.73
C GLY A 216 -11.40 -38.74 -10.68
N ALA A 217 -11.82 -37.98 -11.69
CA ALA A 217 -12.27 -38.45 -13.00
C ALA A 217 -12.28 -37.25 -13.96
N ASP A 218 -11.91 -37.49 -15.21
CA ASP A 218 -11.76 -36.51 -16.29
C ASP A 218 -12.93 -35.52 -16.40
N GLY A 219 -12.62 -34.22 -16.30
CA GLY A 219 -13.58 -33.12 -16.41
C GLY A 219 -13.48 -32.39 -17.77
N PRO A 220 -14.61 -31.95 -18.34
CA PRO A 220 -14.63 -31.22 -19.62
C PRO A 220 -13.85 -29.90 -19.50
N SER A 221 -13.23 -29.48 -20.61
CA SER A 221 -12.43 -28.25 -20.69
C SER A 221 -13.21 -27.03 -20.19
N GLY A 222 -12.66 -26.32 -19.20
CA GLY A 222 -13.31 -25.24 -18.43
C GLY A 222 -13.77 -23.99 -19.19
N HIS A 223 -13.67 -23.97 -20.52
CA HIS A 223 -14.28 -22.94 -21.36
C HIS A 223 -15.78 -23.17 -21.61
N ASP A 224 -16.22 -24.44 -21.69
CA ASP A 224 -17.63 -24.78 -21.96
C ASP A 224 -18.53 -24.65 -20.72
N ASP A 225 -17.93 -24.61 -19.53
CA ASP A 225 -18.61 -24.57 -18.24
C ASP A 225 -19.04 -23.14 -17.83
N ILE A 226 -18.27 -22.12 -18.21
CA ILE A 226 -18.62 -20.72 -17.86
C ILE A 226 -19.72 -20.19 -18.79
N ALA A 227 -19.62 -20.42 -20.09
CA ALA A 227 -20.68 -20.02 -21.04
C ALA A 227 -22.00 -20.73 -20.72
N ALA A 228 -21.95 -22.02 -20.36
CA ALA A 228 -23.14 -22.78 -19.96
C ALA A 228 -23.76 -22.26 -18.66
N ARG A 229 -22.96 -21.92 -17.63
CA ARG A 229 -23.46 -21.39 -16.35
C ARG A 229 -23.98 -19.96 -16.44
N THR A 230 -23.29 -19.09 -17.17
CA THR A 230 -23.75 -17.70 -17.39
C THR A 230 -25.03 -17.68 -18.22
N ALA A 231 -25.11 -18.51 -19.26
CA ALA A 231 -26.35 -18.66 -20.03
C ALA A 231 -27.47 -19.34 -19.21
N ALA A 232 -27.15 -20.26 -18.30
CA ALA A 232 -28.15 -20.85 -17.39
C ALA A 232 -28.67 -19.86 -16.34
N ALA A 233 -27.83 -18.98 -15.79
CA ALA A 233 -28.23 -17.93 -14.86
C ALA A 233 -29.02 -16.80 -15.55
N ALA A 234 -28.71 -16.48 -16.80
CA ALA A 234 -29.50 -15.54 -17.61
C ALA A 234 -30.85 -16.15 -18.02
N ARG A 235 -30.87 -17.42 -18.45
CA ARG A 235 -32.11 -18.16 -18.80
C ARG A 235 -33.01 -18.47 -17.61
N SER A 236 -32.48 -18.53 -16.38
CA SER A 236 -33.31 -18.71 -15.19
C SER A 236 -33.95 -17.40 -14.70
N ALA A 237 -33.44 -16.25 -15.16
CA ALA A 237 -33.94 -14.92 -14.79
C ALA A 237 -34.87 -14.31 -15.85
N PHE A 238 -34.75 -14.71 -17.12
CA PHE A 238 -35.52 -14.19 -18.25
C PHE A 238 -36.07 -15.33 -19.13
N ALA A 239 -37.29 -15.19 -19.64
CA ALA A 239 -38.01 -16.27 -20.31
C ALA A 239 -37.47 -16.54 -21.74
N SER A 240 -36.71 -15.61 -22.32
CA SER A 240 -36.07 -15.79 -23.63
C SER A 240 -34.70 -15.10 -23.75
N GLU A 241 -33.92 -15.52 -24.74
CA GLU A 241 -32.58 -14.97 -25.05
C GLU A 241 -32.64 -13.52 -25.56
N ALA A 242 -33.75 -13.14 -26.21
CA ALA A 242 -34.02 -11.76 -26.61
C ALA A 242 -34.24 -10.85 -25.39
N GLU A 243 -34.97 -11.30 -24.37
CA GLU A 243 -35.16 -10.56 -23.11
C GLU A 243 -33.87 -10.41 -22.31
N ALA A 244 -33.00 -11.43 -22.35
CA ALA A 244 -31.68 -11.34 -21.71
C ALA A 244 -30.76 -10.31 -22.40
N ALA A 245 -30.79 -10.24 -23.75
CA ALA A 245 -30.05 -9.24 -24.51
C ALA A 245 -30.58 -7.82 -24.28
N GLU A 246 -31.91 -7.65 -24.29
CA GLU A 246 -32.58 -6.37 -24.00
C GLU A 246 -32.29 -5.90 -22.55
N ALA A 247 -32.29 -6.80 -21.58
CA ALA A 247 -31.93 -6.48 -20.19
C ALA A 247 -30.46 -6.07 -20.03
N ALA A 248 -29.55 -6.69 -20.78
CA ALA A 248 -28.13 -6.32 -20.77
C ALA A 248 -27.90 -4.93 -21.41
N GLU A 249 -28.60 -4.63 -22.51
CA GLU A 249 -28.56 -3.32 -23.16
C GLU A 249 -29.20 -2.23 -22.29
N ALA A 250 -30.32 -2.53 -21.63
CA ALA A 250 -30.95 -1.65 -20.65
C ALA A 250 -30.07 -1.41 -19.40
N ALA A 251 -29.32 -2.41 -18.94
CA ALA A 251 -28.37 -2.25 -17.83
C ALA A 251 -27.16 -1.38 -18.22
N ALA A 252 -26.67 -1.52 -19.45
CA ALA A 252 -25.63 -0.66 -20.00
C ALA A 252 -26.11 0.80 -20.14
N ALA A 253 -27.32 1.01 -20.67
CA ALA A 253 -27.94 2.33 -20.77
C ALA A 253 -28.27 2.93 -19.39
N ALA A 254 -28.70 2.10 -18.42
CA ALA A 254 -28.98 2.54 -17.06
C ALA A 254 -27.70 3.04 -16.37
N ALA A 255 -26.55 2.40 -16.58
CA ALA A 255 -25.27 2.79 -16.01
C ALA A 255 -24.81 4.21 -16.41
N GLU A 256 -25.33 4.76 -17.51
CA GLU A 256 -25.05 6.12 -17.97
C GLU A 256 -26.08 7.15 -17.46
N SER A 257 -27.15 6.71 -16.79
CA SER A 257 -28.14 7.63 -16.24
C SER A 257 -27.62 8.34 -14.96
N PRO A 258 -28.00 9.60 -14.73
CA PRO A 258 -27.76 10.29 -13.45
C PRO A 258 -28.29 9.49 -12.24
N GLY A 259 -29.35 8.69 -12.45
CA GLY A 259 -29.91 7.79 -11.44
C GLY A 259 -28.98 6.65 -11.05
N ALA A 260 -28.23 6.06 -11.99
CA ALA A 260 -27.27 5.00 -11.68
C ALA A 260 -26.04 5.52 -10.94
N LEU A 261 -25.55 6.71 -11.26
CA LEU A 261 -24.48 7.34 -10.47
C LEU A 261 -24.95 7.60 -9.03
N ALA A 262 -26.16 8.14 -8.85
CA ALA A 262 -26.73 8.36 -7.51
C ALA A 262 -26.94 7.05 -6.74
N ALA A 263 -27.40 5.99 -7.41
CA ALA A 263 -27.54 4.66 -6.83
C ALA A 263 -26.18 4.03 -6.47
N ALA A 264 -25.17 4.15 -7.33
CA ALA A 264 -23.81 3.70 -7.05
C ALA A 264 -23.17 4.48 -5.89
N GLN A 265 -23.41 5.80 -5.81
CA GLN A 265 -22.98 6.62 -4.67
C GLN A 265 -23.71 6.23 -3.38
N ALA A 266 -25.00 5.94 -3.44
CA ALA A 266 -25.77 5.46 -2.30
C ALA A 266 -25.29 4.07 -1.83
N ALA A 267 -25.02 3.15 -2.76
CA ALA A 267 -24.43 1.85 -2.47
C ALA A 267 -23.03 2.00 -1.85
N ASN A 268 -22.18 2.88 -2.39
CA ASN A 268 -20.88 3.18 -1.81
C ASN A 268 -21.01 3.77 -0.39
N ARG A 269 -21.96 4.67 -0.13
CA ARG A 269 -22.23 5.18 1.22
C ARG A 269 -22.68 4.05 2.16
N ALA A 270 -23.57 3.17 1.71
CA ALA A 270 -24.03 2.03 2.49
C ALA A 270 -22.87 1.08 2.85
N VAL A 271 -21.93 0.85 1.91
CA VAL A 271 -20.69 0.10 2.17
C VAL A 271 -19.77 0.83 3.16
N VAL A 272 -19.65 2.15 3.06
CA VAL A 272 -18.87 2.98 3.99
C VAL A 272 -19.42 2.92 5.40
N GLU A 273 -20.72 2.68 5.59
CA GLU A 273 -21.32 2.51 6.93
C GLU A 273 -21.19 1.10 7.50
N LEU A 274 -20.80 0.10 6.70
CA LEU A 274 -20.54 -1.23 7.23
C LEU A 274 -19.40 -1.17 8.27
N ARG A 275 -19.51 -1.98 9.31
CA ARG A 275 -18.51 -2.12 10.37
C ARG A 275 -18.16 -3.58 10.61
N GLY A 276 -17.01 -3.81 11.23
CA GLY A 276 -16.57 -5.13 11.70
C GLY A 276 -16.49 -6.19 10.59
N ARG A 277 -17.07 -7.36 10.86
CA ARG A 277 -17.00 -8.52 9.94
C ARG A 277 -17.71 -8.29 8.61
N ALA A 278 -18.86 -7.61 8.63
CA ALA A 278 -19.62 -7.33 7.41
C ALA A 278 -18.83 -6.44 6.44
N ALA A 279 -18.21 -5.37 6.95
CA ALA A 279 -17.32 -4.51 6.16
C ALA A 279 -16.14 -5.28 5.56
N MET A 280 -15.51 -6.15 6.37
CA MET A 280 -14.39 -6.97 5.89
C MET A 280 -14.83 -7.95 4.81
N ALA A 281 -15.98 -8.62 4.99
CA ALA A 281 -16.52 -9.55 4.02
C ALA A 281 -16.86 -8.85 2.70
N ALA A 282 -17.53 -7.69 2.75
CA ALA A 282 -17.84 -6.89 1.57
C ALA A 282 -16.57 -6.43 0.84
N MET A 283 -15.57 -5.92 1.58
CA MET A 283 -14.28 -5.51 1.01
C MET A 283 -13.57 -6.68 0.32
N MET A 284 -13.48 -7.84 0.98
CA MET A 284 -12.83 -9.02 0.41
C MET A 284 -13.63 -9.67 -0.73
N GLY A 285 -14.96 -9.59 -0.68
CA GLY A 285 -15.86 -9.99 -1.76
C GLY A 285 -15.57 -9.20 -3.02
N GLY A 286 -15.57 -7.87 -2.94
CA GLY A 286 -15.28 -7.02 -4.11
C GLY A 286 -13.91 -7.28 -4.75
N TRP A 287 -12.88 -7.61 -3.95
CA TRP A 287 -11.58 -8.02 -4.50
C TRP A 287 -11.66 -9.36 -5.24
N ARG A 288 -12.36 -10.37 -4.70
CA ARG A 288 -12.52 -11.68 -5.37
C ARG A 288 -13.42 -11.62 -6.59
N ASP A 289 -14.44 -10.75 -6.55
CA ASP A 289 -15.33 -10.51 -7.69
C ASP A 289 -14.56 -9.91 -8.86
N CYS A 290 -13.56 -9.07 -8.61
CA CYS A 290 -12.69 -8.50 -9.66
C CYS A 290 -11.51 -9.41 -10.04
N LEU A 291 -10.94 -10.12 -9.06
CA LEU A 291 -9.72 -10.94 -9.18
C LEU A 291 -10.05 -12.40 -8.81
N PRO A 292 -10.54 -13.24 -9.74
CA PRO A 292 -10.94 -14.62 -9.43
C PRO A 292 -9.75 -15.51 -8.99
N ASP A 293 -8.54 -15.14 -9.40
CA ASP A 293 -7.26 -15.74 -9.02
C ASP A 293 -6.56 -14.99 -7.86
N LEU A 294 -7.31 -14.23 -7.05
CA LEU A 294 -6.78 -13.45 -5.94
C LEU A 294 -5.92 -14.29 -4.98
N ALA A 295 -4.64 -13.93 -4.89
CA ALA A 295 -3.70 -14.45 -3.91
C ALA A 295 -3.19 -13.33 -3.00
N ILE A 296 -3.20 -13.55 -1.69
CA ILE A 296 -2.73 -12.59 -0.69
C ILE A 296 -1.56 -13.22 0.06
N GLY A 297 -0.40 -12.58 -0.04
CA GLY A 297 0.79 -12.90 0.73
C GLY A 297 1.13 -11.80 1.73
N HIS A 298 2.07 -12.10 2.61
CA HIS A 298 2.71 -11.11 3.46
C HIS A 298 4.23 -11.17 3.27
N GLU A 299 4.87 -10.00 3.28
CA GLU A 299 6.33 -9.87 3.15
C GLU A 299 6.99 -9.68 4.52
N LEU A 300 6.27 -9.08 5.45
CA LEU A 300 6.73 -8.80 6.80
C LEU A 300 5.55 -8.79 7.75
N PHE A 301 5.72 -9.36 8.93
CA PHE A 301 4.71 -9.38 9.98
C PHE A 301 5.37 -9.02 11.31
N VAL A 302 4.81 -8.04 12.03
CA VAL A 302 5.41 -7.54 13.27
C VAL A 302 4.35 -7.28 14.33
N ALA A 303 4.51 -7.91 15.49
CA ALA A 303 3.74 -7.55 16.68
C ALA A 303 4.33 -6.28 17.31
N VAL A 304 3.45 -5.35 17.68
CA VAL A 304 3.79 -4.06 18.26
C VAL A 304 3.20 -4.00 19.66
N GLY A 305 4.03 -4.28 20.67
CA GLY A 305 3.55 -4.47 22.04
C GLY A 305 2.54 -5.64 22.15
N SER A 306 1.57 -5.51 23.05
CA SER A 306 0.58 -6.57 23.32
C SER A 306 -0.74 -6.43 22.54
N SER A 307 -0.97 -5.30 21.89
CA SER A 307 -2.29 -4.94 21.35
C SER A 307 -2.27 -4.46 19.91
N GLN A 308 -1.14 -4.53 19.21
CA GLN A 308 -1.07 -4.11 17.81
C GLN A 308 -0.25 -5.09 16.98
N VAL A 309 -0.60 -5.18 15.70
CA VAL A 309 0.10 -5.97 14.70
C VAL A 309 0.19 -5.14 13.43
N THR A 310 1.39 -4.96 12.89
CA THR A 310 1.61 -4.31 11.60
C THR A 310 2.26 -5.29 10.64
N PHE A 311 1.72 -5.41 9.43
CA PHE A 311 2.27 -6.30 8.43
C PHE A 311 2.23 -5.67 7.03
N ARG A 312 3.23 -6.01 6.23
CA ARG A 312 3.29 -5.73 4.81
C ARG A 312 2.65 -6.88 4.08
N TRP A 313 1.77 -6.54 3.15
CA TRP A 313 1.07 -7.52 2.35
C TRP A 313 1.24 -7.23 0.87
N VAL A 314 1.08 -8.30 0.10
CA VAL A 314 1.08 -8.27 -1.35
C VAL A 314 -0.15 -9.03 -1.84
N ILE A 315 -0.93 -8.39 -2.70
CA ILE A 315 -2.03 -8.97 -3.43
C ILE A 315 -1.54 -9.21 -4.87
N ARG A 316 -1.84 -10.40 -5.39
CA ARG A 316 -1.65 -10.78 -6.78
C ARG A 316 -2.98 -11.26 -7.34
N GLY A 317 -3.22 -10.99 -8.62
CA GLY A 317 -4.38 -11.50 -9.33
C GLY A 317 -4.53 -10.80 -10.67
N THR A 318 -5.51 -11.23 -11.45
CA THR A 318 -5.80 -10.73 -12.79
C THR A 318 -7.19 -10.12 -12.77
N HIS A 319 -7.32 -8.86 -13.18
CA HIS A 319 -8.63 -8.21 -13.30
C HIS A 319 -9.33 -8.73 -14.54
N ALA A 320 -9.98 -9.88 -14.39
CA ALA A 320 -10.45 -10.74 -15.48
C ALA A 320 -11.96 -10.97 -15.51
N THR A 321 -12.69 -10.55 -14.47
CA THR A 321 -14.14 -10.77 -14.41
C THR A 321 -14.89 -9.81 -15.34
N PRO A 322 -15.63 -10.30 -16.36
CA PRO A 322 -16.39 -9.42 -17.24
C PRO A 322 -17.41 -8.58 -16.47
N GLY A 323 -17.51 -7.29 -16.81
CA GLY A 323 -18.42 -6.35 -16.16
C GLY A 323 -17.98 -5.87 -14.77
N SER A 324 -16.93 -6.43 -14.17
CA SER A 324 -16.41 -5.94 -12.89
C SER A 324 -15.73 -4.58 -13.04
N ARG A 325 -15.73 -3.81 -11.94
CA ARG A 325 -15.01 -2.55 -11.83
C ARG A 325 -14.14 -2.53 -10.58
N LEU A 326 -12.82 -2.48 -10.76
CA LEU A 326 -11.87 -2.32 -9.67
C LEU A 326 -11.45 -0.85 -9.58
N LEU A 327 -11.71 -0.21 -8.44
CA LEU A 327 -11.46 1.22 -8.22
C LEU A 327 -12.13 2.12 -9.30
N GLY A 328 -13.30 1.70 -9.80
CA GLY A 328 -14.05 2.38 -10.85
C GLY A 328 -13.59 2.05 -12.29
N VAL A 329 -12.46 1.38 -12.45
CA VAL A 329 -11.89 1.00 -13.76
C VAL A 329 -12.50 -0.32 -14.22
N ALA A 330 -12.95 -0.40 -15.46
CA ALA A 330 -13.48 -1.64 -16.03
C ALA A 330 -12.40 -2.73 -16.18
N CYS A 331 -12.83 -3.99 -16.16
CA CYS A 331 -11.97 -5.14 -16.43
C CYS A 331 -11.27 -5.04 -17.79
N ALA A 332 -9.94 -5.25 -17.81
CA ALA A 332 -9.11 -5.22 -19.01
C ALA A 332 -8.13 -6.42 -19.09
N GLY A 333 -8.31 -7.43 -18.23
CA GLY A 333 -7.40 -8.58 -18.14
C GLY A 333 -6.03 -8.26 -17.54
N ALA A 334 -5.86 -7.08 -16.93
CA ALA A 334 -4.56 -6.63 -16.44
C ALA A 334 -4.11 -7.48 -15.24
N PRO A 335 -2.88 -8.04 -15.25
CA PRO A 335 -2.29 -8.62 -14.06
C PRO A 335 -1.97 -7.50 -13.07
N LEU A 336 -2.30 -7.72 -11.80
CA LEU A 336 -2.11 -6.78 -10.72
C LEU A 336 -1.15 -7.33 -9.67
N LEU A 337 -0.25 -6.45 -9.24
CA LEU A 337 0.58 -6.59 -8.05
C LEU A 337 0.31 -5.39 -7.15
N VAL A 338 -0.54 -5.58 -6.14
CA VAL A 338 -0.90 -4.51 -5.20
C VAL A 338 -0.16 -4.75 -3.89
N LYS A 339 0.66 -3.78 -3.49
CA LYS A 339 1.36 -3.82 -2.20
C LYS A 339 0.70 -2.87 -1.22
N GLY A 340 0.81 -3.19 0.06
CA GLY A 340 0.34 -2.29 1.10
C GLY A 340 0.83 -2.65 2.49
N VAL A 341 0.38 -1.84 3.44
CA VAL A 341 0.64 -2.01 4.87
C VAL A 341 -0.69 -2.04 5.59
N THR A 342 -0.83 -2.94 6.54
CA THR A 342 -1.96 -2.97 7.46
C THR A 342 -1.47 -2.94 8.89
N THR A 343 -2.09 -2.08 9.70
CA THR A 343 -2.03 -2.14 11.15
C THR A 343 -3.37 -2.63 11.69
N LEU A 344 -3.32 -3.63 12.55
CA LEU A 344 -4.42 -4.13 13.35
C LEU A 344 -4.23 -3.70 14.80
N THR A 345 -5.31 -3.25 15.44
CA THR A 345 -5.38 -3.12 16.90
C THR A 345 -6.18 -4.30 17.44
N LEU A 346 -5.66 -4.95 18.48
CA LEU A 346 -6.22 -6.11 19.14
C LEU A 346 -6.79 -5.71 20.51
N ARG A 347 -7.97 -6.24 20.85
CA ARG A 347 -8.59 -6.15 22.17
C ARG A 347 -9.21 -7.49 22.54
N GLY A 348 -8.80 -8.07 23.66
CA GLY A 348 -9.28 -9.40 24.09
C GLY A 348 -9.01 -10.50 23.05
N GLY A 349 -7.84 -10.48 22.42
CA GLY A 349 -7.44 -11.45 21.40
C GLY A 349 -8.17 -11.32 20.05
N ARG A 350 -8.98 -10.27 19.84
CA ARG A 350 -9.73 -10.02 18.60
C ARG A 350 -9.28 -8.72 17.94
N ILE A 351 -9.41 -8.65 16.61
CA ILE A 351 -9.17 -7.40 15.86
C ILE A 351 -10.28 -6.41 16.18
N ALA A 352 -9.94 -5.32 16.86
CA ALA A 352 -10.85 -4.23 17.21
C ALA A 352 -10.80 -3.08 16.18
N ARG A 353 -9.66 -2.88 15.50
CA ARG A 353 -9.48 -1.86 14.46
C ARG A 353 -8.53 -2.38 13.38
N LYS A 354 -8.81 -2.03 12.13
CA LYS A 354 -7.90 -2.21 10.98
C LYS A 354 -7.70 -0.87 10.30
N VAL A 355 -6.44 -0.50 10.09
CA VAL A 355 -6.05 0.60 9.21
C VAL A 355 -5.18 -0.01 8.13
N SER A 356 -5.52 0.23 6.87
CA SER A 356 -4.86 -0.39 5.74
C SER A 356 -4.62 0.64 4.66
N HIS A 357 -3.40 0.66 4.14
CA HIS A 357 -3.00 1.52 3.04
C HIS A 357 -2.51 0.62 1.92
N ALA A 358 -3.30 0.56 0.85
CA ALA A 358 -2.88 -0.02 -0.42
C ALA A 358 -2.15 1.05 -1.23
N ASN A 359 -1.18 0.67 -2.06
CA ASN A 359 -0.64 1.57 -3.07
C ASN A 359 -1.66 1.72 -4.22
N ALA A 360 -2.74 2.46 -3.94
CA ALA A 360 -3.85 2.65 -4.86
C ALA A 360 -3.41 3.31 -6.17
N ALA A 361 -2.43 4.22 -6.10
CA ALA A 361 -1.95 4.92 -7.27
C ALA A 361 -1.12 4.00 -8.20
N HIS A 362 -0.25 3.13 -7.68
CA HIS A 362 0.37 2.06 -8.50
C HIS A 362 -0.68 1.08 -9.06
N THR A 363 -1.74 0.81 -8.31
CA THR A 363 -2.83 -0.06 -8.77
C THR A 363 -3.58 0.57 -9.94
N LEU A 364 -3.94 1.85 -9.85
CA LEU A 364 -4.60 2.58 -10.95
C LEU A 364 -3.70 2.71 -12.18
N GLN A 365 -2.38 2.80 -11.99
CA GLN A 365 -1.42 2.76 -13.11
C GLN A 365 -1.43 1.40 -13.82
N GLN A 366 -1.41 0.29 -13.07
CA GLN A 366 -1.50 -1.06 -13.65
C GLN A 366 -2.84 -1.29 -14.37
N LEU A 367 -3.90 -0.66 -13.89
CA LEU A 367 -5.23 -0.66 -14.52
C LEU A 367 -5.32 0.30 -15.73
N GLY A 368 -4.28 1.09 -16.02
CA GLY A 368 -4.28 2.07 -17.11
C GLY A 368 -5.12 3.34 -16.85
N ALA A 369 -5.66 3.50 -15.64
CA ALA A 369 -6.57 4.59 -15.28
C ALA A 369 -5.90 5.82 -14.67
N ALA A 370 -4.63 5.70 -14.28
CA ALA A 370 -3.82 6.82 -13.83
C ALA A 370 -2.47 6.81 -14.52
N ARG A 371 -2.03 8.01 -14.90
CA ARG A 371 -0.62 8.30 -15.13
C ARG A 371 -0.18 9.17 -13.96
N TYR A 372 0.93 8.81 -13.34
CA TYR A 372 1.49 9.69 -12.33
C TYR A 372 1.85 11.03 -12.96
N PRO A 373 1.65 12.16 -12.25
CA PRO A 373 2.27 13.38 -12.68
C PRO A 373 3.78 13.16 -12.76
N ASP A 374 4.41 13.71 -13.79
CA ASP A 374 5.86 13.70 -13.88
C ASP A 374 6.43 14.56 -12.76
N LEU A 375 6.80 13.92 -11.65
CA LEU A 375 7.50 14.59 -10.57
C LEU A 375 8.96 14.79 -10.99
N PRO A 376 9.54 16.00 -10.84
CA PRO A 376 10.92 16.29 -11.20
C PRO A 376 11.89 15.76 -10.12
N LEU A 377 11.87 14.44 -9.88
CA LEU A 377 12.63 13.79 -8.79
C LEU A 377 13.81 12.97 -9.26
#